data_AF-A0A0Q0T4Q8-F1
#
_entry.id   AF-A0A0Q0T4Q8-F1
#
_cell.length_a   1.000
_cell.length_b   1.000
_cell.length_c   1.000
_cell.angle_alpha   90.00
_cell.angle_beta   90.00
_cell.angle_gamma   90.00
#
_symmetry.space_group_name_H-M   'P 1'
#
loop_
_entity.id
_entity.type
_entity.pdbx_description
1 polymer ?
#
loop_
_entity_poly.entity_id
_entity_poly.type
_entity_poly.pdbx_seq_one_letter_code
_entity_poly.pdbx_strand_id
1 'polypeptide(L)'
;MRWGDSVVWFGCVLLFFAGAAWSGVLPKADFFVAKDIHELAETGAAIATIFAVVFGLSAWKKQLRGQSDHELARKLLLETERLKAQALVITRTADNCKNSSNLQSADWSVLQKILSILRADLAKSHECRSNMEAILIEADVMWGDELRMYYSEVLELFDMCQLYIQSNLDFLDDTEIDMEGDDLSWIENRLSEGGWNLDERKRRERISILLSQATGYLKEKLVS
;
A
#
# COMPACT_ATOMS: atom_id res chain seq x y z
N MET A 1 -16.42 7.76 14.96
CA MET A 1 -17.15 8.91 15.54
C MET A 1 -16.33 9.31 16.75
N ARG A 2 -15.70 10.49 16.72
CA ARG A 2 -14.90 10.93 17.87
C ARG A 2 -15.88 11.21 19.01
N TRP A 3 -15.48 10.97 20.25
CA TRP A 3 -16.32 11.19 21.44
C TRP A 3 -17.01 12.57 21.46
N GLY A 4 -16.36 13.60 20.90
CA GLY A 4 -16.93 14.95 20.77
C GLY A 4 -18.17 15.03 19.87
N ASP A 5 -18.26 14.23 18.81
CA ASP A 5 -19.38 14.30 17.85
C ASP A 5 -20.69 13.81 18.47
N SER A 6 -20.62 12.80 19.35
CA SER A 6 -21.79 12.28 20.06
C SER A 6 -22.36 13.30 21.04
N VAL A 7 -21.51 14.09 21.70
CA VAL A 7 -21.95 15.11 22.66
C VAL A 7 -22.68 16.25 21.94
N VAL A 8 -22.16 16.69 20.79
CA VAL A 8 -22.81 17.73 19.97
C VAL A 8 -24.18 17.24 19.47
N TRP A 9 -24.26 16.00 18.99
CA TRP A 9 -25.52 15.41 18.54
C TRP A 9 -26.55 15.31 19.67
N PHE A 10 -26.13 14.83 20.85
CA PHE A 10 -26.98 14.74 22.03
C PHE A 10 -27.45 16.12 22.51
N GLY A 11 -26.56 17.12 22.44
CA GLY A 11 -26.87 18.51 22.72
C GLY A 11 -27.95 19.06 21.80
N CYS A 12 -27.83 18.85 20.48
CA CYS A 12 -28.85 19.28 19.51
C CYS A 12 -30.21 18.61 19.75
N VAL A 13 -30.22 17.31 20.05
CA VAL A 13 -31.45 16.56 20.38
C VAL A 13 -32.09 17.11 21.65
N LEU A 14 -31.31 17.35 22.71
CA LEU A 14 -31.77 17.97 23.95
C LEU A 14 -32.31 19.39 23.72
N LEU A 15 -31.63 20.19 22.90
CA LEU A 15 -32.06 21.55 22.57
C LEU A 15 -33.38 21.54 21.79
N PHE A 16 -33.57 20.57 20.90
CA PHE A 16 -34.83 20.36 20.20
C PHE A 16 -35.96 20.01 21.17
N PHE A 17 -35.75 19.07 22.08
CA PHE A 17 -36.74 18.71 23.11
C PHE A 17 -37.01 19.86 24.10
N ALA A 18 -35.99 20.62 24.47
CA ALA A 18 -36.14 21.80 25.31
C ALA A 18 -36.96 22.89 24.61
N GLY A 19 -36.69 23.14 23.32
CA GLY A 19 -37.48 24.05 22.49
C GLY A 19 -38.93 23.59 22.33
N ALA A 20 -39.16 22.28 22.14
CA ALA A 20 -40.50 21.69 22.08
C ALA A 20 -41.25 21.80 23.41
N ALA A 21 -40.58 21.62 24.54
CA ALA A 21 -41.16 21.81 25.87
C ALA A 21 -41.51 23.28 26.14
N TRP A 22 -40.66 24.22 25.69
CA TRP A 22 -40.83 25.66 25.91
C TRP A 22 -41.84 26.32 24.97
N SER A 23 -42.04 25.81 23.76
CA SER A 23 -42.99 26.39 22.79
C SER A 23 -44.46 26.25 23.23
N GLY A 24 -44.73 25.62 24.37
CA GLY A 24 -46.10 25.42 24.85
C GLY A 24 -46.89 24.42 24.02
N VAL A 25 -46.23 23.73 23.07
CA VAL A 25 -46.73 22.51 22.42
C VAL A 25 -46.57 21.34 23.41
N LEU A 26 -46.90 21.56 24.68
CA LEU A 26 -47.12 20.48 25.60
C LEU A 26 -48.42 19.82 25.17
N PRO A 27 -48.37 18.56 24.71
CA PRO A 27 -49.58 17.85 24.36
C PRO A 27 -50.54 17.92 25.54
N LYS A 28 -51.75 18.47 25.33
CA LYS A 28 -52.86 18.20 26.26
C LYS A 28 -52.93 16.69 26.43
N ALA A 29 -53.28 16.18 27.61
CA ALA A 29 -53.22 14.76 27.97
C ALA A 29 -53.93 13.80 26.96
N ASP A 30 -54.73 14.33 26.03
CA ASP A 30 -55.38 13.63 24.93
C ASP A 30 -54.53 13.49 23.63
N PHE A 31 -53.28 13.99 23.56
CA PHE A 31 -52.49 13.98 22.32
C PHE A 31 -52.04 12.59 21.86
N PHE A 32 -51.96 11.63 22.78
CA PHE A 32 -51.75 10.22 22.43
C PHE A 32 -53.06 9.49 22.10
N VAL A 33 -54.22 10.15 22.26
CA VAL A 33 -55.49 9.70 21.70
C VAL A 33 -55.53 10.19 20.26
N ALA A 34 -54.85 9.47 19.37
CA ALA A 34 -54.92 9.72 17.94
C ALA A 34 -56.41 9.72 17.51
N LYS A 35 -56.93 10.91 17.16
CA LYS A 35 -58.32 11.05 16.71
C LYS A 35 -58.54 10.43 15.34
N ASP A 36 -57.47 10.36 14.54
CA ASP A 36 -57.44 9.79 13.20
C ASP A 36 -56.18 8.95 12.99
N ILE A 37 -56.31 7.85 12.23
CA ILE A 37 -55.20 6.95 11.86
C ILE A 37 -54.09 7.70 11.11
N HIS A 38 -54.44 8.80 10.45
CA HIS A 38 -53.53 9.62 9.66
C HIS A 38 -52.44 10.29 10.50
N GLU A 39 -52.77 10.87 11.66
CA GLU A 39 -51.80 11.55 12.53
C GLU A 39 -50.79 10.56 13.16
N LEU A 40 -51.25 9.35 13.47
CA LEU A 40 -50.38 8.27 13.93
C LEU A 40 -49.40 7.85 12.83
N ALA A 41 -49.86 7.78 11.58
CA ALA A 41 -49.03 7.44 10.43
C ALA A 41 -47.98 8.50 10.13
N GLU A 42 -48.32 9.79 10.21
CA GLU A 42 -47.35 10.88 10.03
C GLU A 42 -46.26 10.89 11.11
N THR A 43 -46.66 10.70 12.37
CA THR A 43 -45.70 10.62 13.49
C THR A 43 -44.81 9.39 13.36
N GLY A 44 -45.38 8.25 12.96
CA GLY A 44 -44.62 7.03 12.67
C GLY A 44 -43.63 7.20 11.51
N ALA A 45 -44.01 7.92 10.45
CA ALA A 45 -43.14 8.21 9.31
C ALA A 45 -41.97 9.14 9.69
N ALA A 46 -42.21 10.15 10.53
CA ALA A 46 -41.17 11.04 11.05
C ALA A 46 -40.15 10.28 11.91
N ILE A 47 -40.63 9.36 12.78
CA ILE A 47 -39.73 8.50 13.56
C ILE A 47 -38.95 7.56 12.63
N ALA A 48 -39.61 6.89 11.69
CA ALA A 48 -38.98 5.98 10.74
C ALA A 48 -37.89 6.67 9.90
N THR A 49 -38.10 7.92 9.48
CA THR A 49 -37.10 8.71 8.74
C THR A 49 -35.88 9.05 9.59
N ILE A 50 -36.06 9.41 10.87
CA ILE A 50 -34.94 9.62 11.80
C ILE A 50 -34.11 8.33 11.94
N PHE A 51 -34.78 7.19 12.15
CA PHE A 51 -34.10 5.89 12.22
C PHE A 51 -33.37 5.55 10.91
N ALA A 52 -34.01 5.74 9.76
CA ALA A 52 -33.40 5.50 8.46
C ALA A 52 -32.14 6.37 8.23
N VAL A 53 -32.14 7.63 8.67
CA VAL A 53 -30.98 8.51 8.55
C VAL A 53 -29.84 8.07 9.48
N VAL A 54 -30.13 7.80 10.75
CA VAL A 54 -29.09 7.43 11.73
C VAL A 54 -28.44 6.08 11.38
N PHE A 55 -29.26 5.05 11.12
CA PHE A 55 -28.76 3.73 10.75
C PHE A 55 -28.19 3.72 9.33
N GLY A 56 -28.81 4.44 8.39
CA GLY A 56 -28.35 4.59 7.02
C GLY A 56 -26.99 5.25 6.92
N LEU A 57 -26.73 6.31 7.69
CA LEU A 57 -25.40 6.96 7.72
C LEU A 57 -24.31 6.03 8.26
N SER A 58 -24.62 5.22 9.27
CA SER A 58 -23.67 4.26 9.81
C SER A 58 -23.35 3.15 8.81
N ALA A 59 -24.38 2.61 8.14
CA ALA A 59 -24.23 1.62 7.08
C ALA A 59 -23.47 2.19 5.88
N TRP A 60 -23.77 3.41 5.47
CA TRP A 60 -23.10 4.10 4.37
C TRP A 60 -21.61 4.33 4.67
N LYS A 61 -21.26 4.81 5.87
CA LYS A 61 -19.86 4.93 6.29
C LYS A 61 -19.13 3.59 6.27
N LYS A 62 -19.78 2.53 6.73
CA LYS A 62 -19.23 1.17 6.69
C LYS A 62 -19.01 0.69 5.26
N GLN A 63 -19.96 0.95 4.36
CA GLN A 63 -19.85 0.62 2.93
C GLN A 63 -18.72 1.40 2.26
N LEU A 64 -18.60 2.70 2.52
CA LEU A 64 -17.51 3.52 1.99
C LEU A 64 -16.14 3.00 2.45
N ARG A 65 -16.01 2.63 3.72
CA ARG A 65 -14.76 2.05 4.24
C ARG A 65 -14.44 0.71 3.56
N GLY A 66 -15.41 -0.19 3.48
CA GLY A 66 -15.22 -1.48 2.81
C GLY A 66 -14.86 -1.34 1.33
N GLN A 67 -15.43 -0.35 0.64
CA GLN A 67 -15.09 -0.07 -0.76
C GLN A 67 -13.65 0.46 -0.90
N SER A 68 -13.23 1.38 -0.01
CA SER A 68 -11.87 1.90 0.02
C SER A 68 -10.85 0.81 0.34
N ASP A 69 -11.13 -0.05 1.32
CA ASP A 69 -10.27 -1.15 1.72
C ASP A 69 -10.12 -2.17 0.57
N HIS A 70 -11.22 -2.52 -0.10
CA HIS A 70 -11.20 -3.41 -1.26
C HIS A 70 -10.41 -2.82 -2.44
N GLU A 71 -10.55 -1.52 -2.71
CA GLU A 71 -9.79 -0.84 -3.76
C GLU A 71 -8.28 -0.83 -3.45
N LEU A 72 -7.90 -0.53 -2.20
CA LEU A 72 -6.51 -0.52 -1.75
C LEU A 72 -5.89 -1.92 -1.81
N ALA A 73 -6.60 -2.95 -1.35
CA ALA A 73 -6.13 -4.33 -1.42
C ALA A 73 -5.94 -4.81 -2.86
N ARG A 74 -6.85 -4.43 -3.76
CA ARG A 74 -6.71 -4.72 -5.20
C ARG A 74 -5.48 -4.03 -5.79
N LYS A 75 -5.24 -2.75 -5.47
CA LYS A 75 -4.04 -2.01 -5.91
C LYS A 75 -2.76 -2.67 -5.42
N LEU A 76 -2.70 -3.03 -4.15
CA LEU A 76 -1.56 -3.75 -3.55
C LEU A 76 -1.30 -5.09 -4.22
N LEU A 77 -2.32 -5.89 -4.50
CA LEU A 77 -2.15 -7.17 -5.20
C LEU A 77 -1.54 -6.99 -6.60
N LEU A 78 -2.02 -6.00 -7.35
CA LEU A 78 -1.50 -5.70 -8.69
C LEU A 78 -0.05 -5.22 -8.65
N GLU A 79 0.28 -4.30 -7.74
CA GLU A 79 1.67 -3.85 -7.58
C GLU A 79 2.58 -4.93 -7.01
N THR A 80 2.07 -5.85 -6.20
CA THR A 80 2.84 -7.00 -5.70
C THR A 80 3.30 -7.92 -6.83
N GLU A 81 2.42 -8.21 -7.79
CA GLU A 81 2.80 -9.01 -8.96
C GLU A 81 3.79 -8.27 -9.88
N ARG A 82 3.64 -6.94 -10.02
CA ARG A 82 4.61 -6.11 -10.74
C ARG A 82 5.97 -6.10 -10.05
N LEU A 83 5.98 -5.91 -8.73
CA LEU A 83 7.18 -5.95 -7.91
C LEU A 83 7.84 -7.32 -8.02
N LYS A 84 7.09 -8.42 -7.95
CA LYS A 84 7.60 -9.78 -8.16
C LYS A 84 8.30 -9.93 -9.51
N ALA A 85 7.66 -9.50 -10.58
CA ALA A 85 8.21 -9.59 -11.92
C ALA A 85 9.50 -8.74 -12.04
N GLN A 86 9.49 -7.51 -11.54
CA GLN A 86 10.63 -6.61 -11.59
C GLN A 86 11.79 -7.08 -10.70
N ALA A 87 11.50 -7.72 -9.56
CA ALA A 87 12.49 -8.30 -8.65
C ALA A 87 13.34 -9.34 -9.37
N LEU A 88 12.70 -10.19 -10.17
CA LEU A 88 13.35 -11.22 -10.95
C LEU A 88 14.22 -10.64 -12.06
N VAL A 89 13.75 -9.57 -12.72
CA VAL A 89 14.51 -8.86 -13.75
C VAL A 89 15.76 -8.24 -13.12
N ILE A 90 15.59 -7.42 -12.08
CA ILE A 90 16.72 -6.70 -11.47
C ILE A 90 17.75 -7.66 -10.85
N THR A 91 17.30 -8.76 -10.25
CA THR A 91 18.20 -9.80 -9.72
C THR A 91 19.05 -10.41 -10.83
N ARG A 92 18.42 -10.78 -11.96
CA ARG A 92 19.14 -11.33 -13.12
C ARG A 92 20.09 -10.30 -13.74
N THR A 93 19.66 -9.05 -13.82
CA THR A 93 20.49 -7.97 -14.35
C THR A 93 21.73 -7.75 -13.48
N ALA A 94 21.58 -7.79 -12.15
CA ALA A 94 22.71 -7.77 -11.22
C ALA A 94 23.62 -9.01 -11.36
N ASP A 95 23.07 -10.23 -11.53
CA ASP A 95 23.87 -11.43 -11.82
C ASP A 95 24.67 -11.32 -13.11
N ASN A 96 24.08 -10.74 -14.16
CA ASN A 96 24.75 -10.50 -15.42
C ASN A 96 25.92 -9.50 -15.26
N CYS A 97 25.75 -8.48 -14.42
CA CYS A 97 26.83 -7.55 -14.07
C CYS A 97 27.97 -8.28 -13.35
N LYS A 98 27.66 -9.17 -12.39
CA LYS A 98 28.70 -9.96 -11.72
C LYS A 98 29.50 -10.86 -12.67
N ASN A 99 28.83 -11.49 -13.62
CA ASN A 99 29.48 -12.38 -14.59
C ASN A 99 30.14 -11.61 -15.75
N SER A 100 30.00 -10.28 -15.78
CA SER A 100 30.52 -9.42 -16.83
C SER A 100 32.00 -9.04 -16.68
N SER A 101 32.77 -9.72 -15.82
CA SER A 101 34.23 -9.52 -15.75
C SER A 101 34.96 -9.69 -17.10
N ASN A 102 34.33 -10.38 -18.07
CA ASN A 102 34.83 -10.50 -19.45
C ASN A 102 34.42 -9.34 -20.38
N LEU A 103 33.65 -8.34 -19.91
CA LEU A 103 33.19 -7.22 -20.76
C LEU A 103 34.28 -6.19 -21.06
N GLN A 104 35.42 -6.22 -20.35
CA GLN A 104 36.52 -5.28 -20.61
C GLN A 104 37.09 -5.38 -22.03
N SER A 105 36.92 -6.52 -22.72
CA SER A 105 37.32 -6.70 -24.11
C SER A 105 36.18 -6.53 -25.12
N ALA A 106 34.98 -6.12 -24.69
CA ALA A 106 33.85 -5.94 -25.58
C ALA A 106 34.02 -4.68 -26.44
N ASP A 107 33.51 -4.72 -27.67
CA ASP A 107 33.45 -3.54 -28.53
C ASP A 107 32.60 -2.43 -27.89
N TRP A 108 32.98 -1.17 -28.07
CA TRP A 108 32.31 0.00 -27.49
C TRP A 108 30.83 0.05 -27.86
N SER A 109 30.47 -0.37 -29.08
CA SER A 109 29.08 -0.42 -29.53
C SER A 109 28.23 -1.39 -28.71
N VAL A 110 28.83 -2.52 -28.29
CA VAL A 110 28.19 -3.54 -27.44
C VAL A 110 28.05 -3.02 -26.02
N LEU A 111 29.10 -2.36 -25.50
CA LEU A 111 29.09 -1.75 -24.18
C LEU A 111 27.97 -0.70 -24.04
N GLN A 112 27.87 0.21 -25.00
CA GLN A 112 26.81 1.23 -25.03
C GLN A 112 25.39 0.61 -25.02
N LYS A 113 25.20 -0.48 -25.77
CA LYS A 113 23.93 -1.20 -25.76
C LYS A 113 23.64 -1.81 -24.39
N ILE A 114 24.62 -2.40 -23.73
CA ILE A 114 24.48 -2.99 -22.40
C ILE A 114 24.18 -1.90 -21.37
N LEU A 115 24.90 -0.78 -21.38
CA LEU A 115 24.62 0.38 -20.52
C LEU A 115 23.20 0.89 -20.68
N SER A 116 22.70 0.97 -21.91
CA SER A 116 21.32 1.41 -22.18
C SER A 116 20.27 0.46 -21.56
N ILE A 117 20.53 -0.85 -21.57
CA ILE A 117 19.65 -1.87 -20.97
C ILE A 117 19.69 -1.76 -19.45
N LEU A 118 20.89 -1.68 -18.87
CA LEU A 118 21.09 -1.54 -17.42
C LEU A 118 20.39 -0.30 -16.87
N ARG A 119 20.55 0.86 -17.52
CA ARG A 119 19.87 2.10 -17.14
C ARG A 119 18.35 1.98 -17.23
N ALA A 120 17.84 1.35 -18.29
CA ALA A 120 16.40 1.13 -18.45
C ALA A 120 15.82 0.21 -17.37
N ASP A 121 16.50 -0.90 -17.07
CA ASP A 121 16.09 -1.83 -16.01
C ASP A 121 16.14 -1.18 -14.62
N LEU A 122 17.17 -0.39 -14.35
CA LEU A 122 17.33 0.34 -13.10
C LEU A 122 16.23 1.40 -12.92
N ALA A 123 15.97 2.22 -13.94
CA ALA A 123 14.92 3.22 -13.91
C ALA A 123 13.54 2.60 -13.67
N LYS A 124 13.24 1.50 -14.37
CA LYS A 124 11.99 0.74 -14.18
C LYS A 124 11.89 0.12 -12.79
N SER A 125 13.01 -0.32 -12.22
CA SER A 125 13.08 -0.83 -10.85
C SER A 125 12.77 0.26 -9.83
N HIS A 126 13.34 1.46 -9.99
CA HIS A 126 13.03 2.61 -9.13
C HIS A 126 11.56 3.02 -9.21
N GLU A 127 10.99 3.07 -10.42
CA GLU A 127 9.57 3.37 -10.61
C GLU A 127 8.68 2.34 -9.90
N CYS A 128 8.94 1.04 -10.11
CA CYS A 128 8.19 -0.03 -9.49
C CYS A 128 8.26 0.02 -7.96
N ARG A 129 9.45 0.29 -7.40
CA ARG A 129 9.65 0.45 -5.96
C ARG A 129 8.90 1.66 -5.42
N SER A 130 9.05 2.83 -6.06
CA SER A 130 8.39 4.07 -5.63
C SER A 130 6.87 3.92 -5.62
N ASN A 131 6.31 3.24 -6.62
CA ASN A 131 4.87 2.95 -6.68
C ASN A 131 4.44 2.04 -5.53
N MET A 132 5.22 0.98 -5.23
CA MET A 132 4.94 0.09 -4.11
C MET A 132 5.00 0.84 -2.77
N GLU A 133 6.05 1.64 -2.53
CA GLU A 133 6.22 2.41 -1.29
C GLU A 133 5.08 3.42 -1.08
N ALA A 134 4.63 4.10 -2.14
CA ALA A 134 3.51 5.03 -2.07
C ALA A 134 2.23 4.32 -1.58
N ILE A 135 1.95 3.12 -2.10
CA ILE A 135 0.76 2.35 -1.68
C ILE A 135 0.94 1.77 -0.28
N LEU A 136 2.15 1.35 0.11
CA LEU A 136 2.42 0.89 1.48
C LEU A 136 2.20 2.01 2.50
N ILE A 137 2.56 3.26 2.19
CA ILE A 137 2.25 4.40 3.08
C ILE A 137 0.75 4.60 3.23
N GLU A 138 -0.02 4.46 2.14
CA GLU A 138 -1.49 4.52 2.22
C GLU A 138 -2.05 3.36 3.07
N ALA A 139 -1.51 2.16 2.89
CA ALA A 139 -1.87 0.98 3.68
C ALA A 139 -1.54 1.13 5.17
N ASP A 140 -0.38 1.72 5.51
CA ASP A 140 0.02 1.96 6.89
C ASP A 140 -0.96 2.89 7.61
N VAL A 141 -1.47 3.90 6.91
CA VAL A 141 -2.48 4.83 7.44
C VAL A 141 -3.82 4.13 7.67
N MET A 142 -4.20 3.19 6.79
CA MET A 142 -5.51 2.54 6.82
C MET A 142 -5.57 1.31 7.72
N TRP A 143 -4.49 0.52 7.75
CA TRP A 143 -4.43 -0.82 8.34
C TRP A 143 -3.33 -1.00 9.38
N GLY A 144 -2.39 -0.06 9.50
CA GLY A 144 -1.21 -0.18 10.37
C GLY A 144 0.01 -0.77 9.65
N ASP A 145 1.11 -0.94 10.37
CA ASP A 145 2.45 -1.28 9.86
C ASP A 145 2.70 -2.78 9.63
N GLU A 146 1.73 -3.64 9.96
CA GLU A 146 1.83 -5.10 9.78
C GLU A 146 2.19 -5.48 8.34
N LEU A 147 1.58 -4.81 7.36
CA LEU A 147 1.81 -5.12 5.95
C LEU A 147 3.25 -4.81 5.53
N ARG A 148 3.81 -3.70 6.01
CA ARG A 148 5.17 -3.26 5.70
C ARG A 148 6.21 -4.29 6.12
N MET A 149 5.98 -5.03 7.21
CA MET A 149 6.88 -6.08 7.64
C MET A 149 7.09 -7.16 6.57
N TYR A 150 6.05 -7.56 5.84
CA TYR A 150 6.16 -8.57 4.78
C TYR A 150 6.95 -8.09 3.56
N TYR A 151 6.94 -6.78 3.28
CA TYR A 151 7.66 -6.21 2.14
C TYR A 151 9.06 -5.72 2.47
N SER A 152 9.36 -5.45 3.74
CA SER A 152 10.66 -4.90 4.18
C SER A 152 11.85 -5.68 3.59
N GLU A 153 11.86 -7.00 3.74
CA GLU A 153 12.93 -7.86 3.24
C GLU A 153 13.04 -7.87 1.70
N VAL A 154 11.89 -7.81 1.00
CA VAL A 154 11.89 -7.75 -0.47
C VAL A 154 12.40 -6.38 -0.95
N LEU A 155 12.00 -5.29 -0.29
CA LEU A 155 12.45 -3.94 -0.63
C LEU A 155 13.94 -3.75 -0.33
N GLU A 156 14.44 -4.28 0.78
CA GLU A 156 15.88 -4.31 1.07
C GLU A 156 16.66 -5.06 0.00
N LEU A 157 16.13 -6.20 -0.48
CA LEU A 157 16.74 -6.93 -1.59
C LEU A 157 16.77 -6.09 -2.87
N PHE A 158 15.70 -5.35 -3.17
CA PHE A 158 15.66 -4.42 -4.31
C PHE A 158 16.74 -3.36 -4.20
N ASP A 159 16.88 -2.74 -3.02
CA ASP A 159 17.85 -1.67 -2.78
C ASP A 159 19.28 -2.17 -2.98
N MET A 160 19.57 -3.38 -2.49
CA MET A 160 20.86 -4.02 -2.75
C MET A 160 21.12 -4.28 -4.23
N CYS A 161 20.14 -4.77 -4.99
CA CYS A 161 20.28 -4.95 -6.44
C CYS A 161 20.54 -3.63 -7.16
N GLN A 162 19.77 -2.60 -6.81
CA GLN A 162 19.83 -1.28 -7.44
C GLN A 162 21.19 -0.63 -7.18
N LEU A 163 21.66 -0.65 -5.93
CA LEU A 163 22.98 -0.12 -5.57
C LEU A 163 24.11 -0.84 -6.31
N TYR A 164 24.03 -2.16 -6.46
CA TYR A 164 25.04 -2.92 -7.19
C TYR A 164 25.07 -2.57 -8.69
N ILE A 165 23.91 -2.50 -9.33
CA ILE A 165 23.82 -2.14 -10.74
C ILE A 165 24.27 -0.70 -10.97
N GLN A 166 23.86 0.24 -10.10
CA GLN A 166 24.30 1.63 -10.15
C GLN A 166 25.82 1.73 -10.03
N SER A 167 26.42 1.04 -9.05
CA SER A 167 27.87 1.03 -8.89
C SER A 167 28.60 0.45 -10.11
N ASN A 168 28.04 -0.57 -10.77
CA ASN A 168 28.60 -1.07 -12.03
C ASN A 168 28.43 -0.07 -13.18
N LEU A 169 27.30 0.65 -13.25
CA LEU A 169 27.09 1.70 -14.23
C LEU A 169 28.09 2.84 -14.06
N ASP A 170 28.28 3.30 -12.82
CA ASP A 170 29.23 4.37 -12.48
C ASP A 170 30.65 3.94 -12.86
N PHE A 171 31.06 2.71 -12.52
CA PHE A 171 32.35 2.14 -12.92
C PHE A 171 32.56 2.10 -14.44
N LEU A 172 31.52 1.72 -15.20
CA LEU A 172 31.61 1.63 -16.65
C LEU A 172 31.58 3.01 -17.33
N ASP A 173 30.85 3.97 -16.77
CA ASP A 173 30.82 5.36 -17.24
C ASP A 173 32.15 6.09 -16.94
N ASP A 174 32.78 5.78 -15.80
CA ASP A 174 34.05 6.36 -15.36
C ASP A 174 35.29 5.66 -15.96
N THR A 175 35.18 4.97 -17.10
CA THR A 175 36.31 4.26 -17.74
C THR A 175 37.47 5.16 -18.20
N GLU A 176 37.43 6.48 -17.96
CA GLU A 176 38.57 7.40 -18.05
C GLU A 176 39.32 7.64 -16.71
N ILE A 177 38.82 7.15 -15.58
CA ILE A 177 39.32 7.44 -14.23
C ILE A 177 39.83 6.14 -13.59
N ASP A 178 41.11 6.12 -13.19
CA ASP A 178 41.77 5.02 -12.47
C ASP A 178 41.12 4.79 -11.08
N MET A 179 39.94 4.18 -11.03
CA MET A 179 39.34 3.73 -9.76
C MET A 179 39.99 2.43 -9.28
N GLU A 180 40.52 2.47 -8.06
CA GLU A 180 41.19 1.36 -7.39
C GLU A 180 40.15 0.29 -7.03
N GLY A 181 40.40 -0.98 -7.38
CA GLY A 181 39.43 -2.08 -7.27
C GLY A 181 38.94 -2.44 -5.86
N ASP A 182 39.38 -1.72 -4.82
CA ASP A 182 38.98 -1.93 -3.42
C ASP A 182 37.52 -1.48 -3.17
N ASP A 183 37.01 -0.52 -3.97
CA ASP A 183 35.70 0.11 -3.77
C ASP A 183 34.48 -0.78 -4.10
N LEU A 184 34.65 -1.89 -4.82
CA LEU A 184 33.54 -2.82 -5.12
C LEU A 184 33.42 -3.97 -4.11
N SER A 185 34.48 -4.24 -3.36
CA SER A 185 34.56 -5.40 -2.45
C SER A 185 33.55 -5.32 -1.30
N TRP A 186 33.26 -4.12 -0.79
CA TRP A 186 32.29 -3.93 0.29
C TRP A 186 30.85 -4.22 -0.16
N ILE A 187 30.52 -3.90 -1.43
CA ILE A 187 29.19 -4.19 -1.99
C ILE A 187 29.03 -5.70 -2.16
N GLU A 188 30.05 -6.37 -2.71
CA GLU A 188 30.04 -7.83 -2.84
C GLU A 188 29.91 -8.54 -1.49
N ASN A 189 30.61 -8.04 -0.47
CA ASN A 189 30.54 -8.62 0.87
C ASN A 189 29.15 -8.44 1.48
N ARG A 190 28.56 -7.26 1.36
CA ARG A 190 27.20 -6.96 1.86
C ARG A 190 26.11 -7.72 1.11
N LEU A 191 26.26 -7.89 -0.20
CA LEU A 191 25.42 -8.79 -1.00
C LEU A 191 25.54 -10.22 -0.46
N SER A 192 26.76 -10.70 -0.24
CA SER A 192 26.99 -12.07 0.27
C SER A 192 26.31 -12.31 1.62
N GLU A 193 26.39 -11.35 2.55
CA GLU A 193 25.73 -11.37 3.86
C GLU A 193 24.20 -11.35 3.75
N GLY A 194 23.65 -10.58 2.80
CA GLY A 194 22.21 -10.55 2.49
C GLY A 194 21.65 -11.84 1.89
N GLY A 195 22.48 -12.88 1.71
CA GLY A 195 22.10 -14.12 1.05
C GLY A 195 22.12 -14.00 -0.48
N TRP A 196 22.81 -13.01 -1.05
CA TRP A 196 23.00 -12.93 -2.50
C TRP A 196 23.83 -14.10 -3.04
N ASN A 197 24.64 -14.75 -2.21
CA ASN A 197 25.40 -15.93 -2.62
C ASN A 197 24.51 -17.18 -2.81
N LEU A 198 23.20 -17.07 -2.60
CA LEU A 198 22.23 -18.09 -2.94
C LEU A 198 22.16 -18.28 -4.46
N ASP A 199 22.06 -19.55 -4.87
CA ASP A 199 21.71 -19.92 -6.24
C ASP A 199 20.47 -19.13 -6.72
N GLU A 200 20.44 -18.78 -8.01
CA GLU A 200 19.36 -17.96 -8.60
C GLU A 200 18.00 -18.57 -8.24
N ARG A 201 17.88 -19.91 -8.31
CA ARG A 201 16.66 -20.64 -7.95
C ARG A 201 16.22 -20.38 -6.51
N LYS A 202 17.16 -20.41 -5.56
CA LYS A 202 16.87 -20.16 -4.13
C LYS A 202 16.45 -18.72 -3.88
N ARG A 203 17.03 -17.75 -4.58
CA ARG A 203 16.59 -16.34 -4.49
C ARG A 203 15.17 -16.17 -5.02
N ARG A 204 14.86 -16.77 -6.18
CA ARG A 204 13.49 -16.74 -6.75
C ARG A 204 12.48 -17.38 -5.80
N GLU A 205 12.86 -18.50 -5.18
CA GLU A 205 12.02 -19.18 -4.20
C GLU A 205 11.80 -18.30 -2.96
N ARG A 206 12.85 -17.68 -2.41
CA ARG A 206 12.74 -16.75 -1.27
C ARG A 206 11.82 -15.56 -1.59
N ILE A 207 12.01 -14.88 -2.71
CA ILE A 207 11.13 -13.78 -3.16
C ILE A 207 9.68 -14.28 -3.29
N SER A 208 9.49 -15.45 -3.88
CA SER A 208 8.14 -16.01 -4.04
C SER A 208 7.51 -16.35 -2.70
N ILE A 209 8.26 -16.86 -1.72
CA ILE A 209 7.77 -17.16 -0.38
C ILE A 209 7.35 -15.87 0.33
N LEU A 210 8.21 -14.85 0.36
CA LEU A 210 7.92 -13.58 1.02
C LEU A 210 6.67 -12.91 0.42
N LEU A 211 6.59 -12.84 -0.91
CA LEU A 211 5.42 -12.26 -1.58
C LEU A 211 4.18 -13.15 -1.44
N SER A 212 4.33 -14.47 -1.33
CA SER A 212 3.19 -15.35 -1.05
C SER A 212 2.57 -15.10 0.33
N GLN A 213 3.38 -14.79 1.34
CA GLN A 213 2.91 -14.42 2.68
C GLN A 213 2.14 -13.10 2.62
N ALA A 214 2.69 -12.08 1.95
CA ALA A 214 2.02 -10.80 1.74
C ALA A 214 0.67 -10.96 1.00
N THR A 215 0.65 -11.73 -0.10
CA THR A 215 -0.60 -11.98 -0.83
C THR A 215 -1.61 -12.80 -0.03
N GLY A 216 -1.15 -13.70 0.85
CA GLY A 216 -2.00 -14.44 1.78
C GLY A 216 -2.72 -13.50 2.75
N TYR A 217 -1.96 -12.58 3.37
CA TYR A 217 -2.50 -11.54 4.23
C TYR A 217 -3.51 -10.64 3.50
N LEU A 218 -3.19 -10.20 2.28
CA LEU A 218 -4.10 -9.36 1.47
C LEU A 218 -5.40 -10.08 1.11
N LYS A 219 -5.34 -11.39 0.84
CA LYS A 219 -6.54 -12.20 0.57
C LYS A 219 -7.42 -12.35 1.80
N GLU A 220 -6.82 -12.52 2.99
CA GLU A 220 -7.58 -12.58 4.23
C GLU A 220 -8.33 -11.26 4.48
N LYS A 221 -7.66 -10.11 4.28
CA LYS A 221 -8.27 -8.77 4.38
C LYS A 221 -9.36 -8.49 3.35
N LEU A 222 -9.30 -9.11 2.17
CA LEU A 222 -10.34 -8.99 1.15
C LEU A 222 -11.62 -9.77 1.48
N VAL A 223 -11.50 -10.83 2.29
CA VAL A 223 -12.64 -11.68 2.66
C VAL A 223 -13.33 -11.18 3.94
N SER A 224 -12.61 -10.49 4.82
CA SER A 224 -13.10 -9.92 6.09
C SER A 224 -13.92 -8.64 5.90
#